data_AF-A0A7K5WMY5-F1
#
_entry.id   AF-A0A7K5WMY5-F1
#
_cell.length_a   1.000
_cell.length_b   1.000
_cell.length_c   1.000
_cell.angle_alpha   90.00
_cell.angle_beta   90.00
_cell.angle_gamma   90.00
#
_symmetry.space_group_name_H-M   'P 1'
#
loop_
_entity.id
_entity.type
_entity.pdbx_description
1 polymer ?
#
loop_
_entity_poly.entity_id
_entity_poly.type
_entity_poly.pdbx_seq_one_letter_code
_entity_poly.pdbx_strand_id
1 'polypeptide(L)'
;MISRRVLVGSLLCLGAVAAVVWAMAGSGKVHYLPYYLPCPEIFSMKLQYTEEKLIQLFPQLFYQQPRVLAPKRQDVLTVTPWLAPIVWEGTFDPEILDSAYRPLNLTIGVTAFAVGKYTRFVRRFLESAERHFLRGYRVNYYIFTDSPQSLPQARLRPGRRLLAVPTHKYSSWQEISLRRMEAINQHVARVSHREVQYLFCLDIDMVFHNPWGPETLGDTVAAIHPGYFNVPREQFPYERRSSSAAFIPEGEGDFYYGGAVFGGSVEKVYEFTKTCHMTILADKANGIVAAWQEESHLNRHFLSHKPSKVLSPEYIWDDEKPKPPEIRLIRFSTVKKNYKEVRN
;
A
#
# COMPACT_ATOMS: atom_id res chain seq x y z
N MET A 1 58.42 -22.39 -36.50
CA MET A 1 58.79 -23.07 -35.24
C MET A 1 58.70 -22.06 -34.10
N ILE A 2 57.57 -22.02 -33.38
CA ILE A 2 57.43 -21.17 -32.20
C ILE A 2 58.34 -21.75 -31.11
N SER A 3 59.29 -20.94 -30.64
CA SER A 3 60.31 -21.35 -29.68
C SER A 3 59.66 -21.92 -28.41
N ARG A 4 60.18 -23.06 -27.94
CA ARG A 4 59.78 -23.70 -26.66
C ARG A 4 59.77 -22.70 -25.49
N ARG A 5 60.54 -21.60 -25.56
CA ARG A 5 60.56 -20.54 -24.54
C ARG A 5 59.31 -19.66 -24.54
N VAL A 6 58.67 -19.44 -25.69
CA VAL A 6 57.44 -18.63 -25.80
C VAL A 6 56.23 -19.41 -25.33
N LEU A 7 56.16 -20.72 -25.63
CA LEU A 7 55.08 -21.58 -25.15
C LEU A 7 55.11 -21.74 -23.62
N VAL A 8 56.31 -21.89 -23.04
CA VAL A 8 56.51 -21.99 -21.57
C VAL A 8 56.20 -20.67 -20.87
N GLY A 9 56.55 -19.52 -21.46
CA GLY A 9 56.19 -18.20 -20.92
C GLY A 9 54.68 -17.94 -20.91
N SER A 10 53.96 -18.33 -21.97
CA SER A 10 52.50 -18.15 -22.06
C SER A 10 51.72 -19.08 -21.11
N LEU A 11 52.19 -20.32 -20.92
CA LEU A 11 51.62 -21.26 -19.95
C LEU A 11 51.90 -20.85 -18.49
N LEU A 12 53.07 -20.27 -18.20
CA LEU A 12 53.37 -19.69 -16.89
C LEU A 12 52.51 -18.45 -16.60
N CYS A 13 52.23 -17.60 -17.58
CA CYS A 13 51.33 -16.46 -17.42
C CYS A 13 49.86 -16.89 -17.24
N LEU A 14 49.37 -17.88 -17.99
CA LEU A 14 48.02 -18.41 -17.82
C LEU A 14 47.84 -19.13 -16.47
N GLY A 15 48.86 -19.88 -16.03
CA GLY A 15 48.89 -20.50 -14.70
C GLY A 15 48.93 -19.48 -13.57
N ALA A 16 49.71 -18.39 -13.71
CA ALA A 16 49.77 -17.31 -12.74
C ALA A 16 48.45 -16.52 -12.67
N VAL A 17 47.81 -16.24 -13.80
CA VAL A 17 46.51 -15.55 -13.83
C VAL A 17 45.41 -16.44 -13.26
N ALA A 18 45.38 -17.73 -13.58
CA ALA A 18 44.43 -18.66 -12.98
C ALA A 18 44.66 -18.84 -11.47
N ALA A 19 45.91 -18.87 -11.01
CA ALA A 19 46.25 -18.92 -9.58
C ALA A 19 45.91 -17.62 -8.84
N VAL A 20 46.06 -16.44 -9.48
CA VAL A 20 45.62 -15.16 -8.91
C VAL A 20 44.11 -15.07 -8.88
N VAL A 21 43.40 -15.50 -9.93
CA VAL A 21 41.93 -15.55 -9.93
C VAL A 21 41.43 -16.55 -8.89
N TRP A 22 42.10 -17.70 -8.70
CA TRP A 22 41.73 -18.68 -7.68
C TRP A 22 42.14 -18.27 -6.25
N ALA A 23 43.22 -17.51 -6.09
CA ALA A 23 43.59 -16.90 -4.81
C ALA A 23 42.68 -15.71 -4.43
N MET A 24 42.20 -14.96 -5.43
CA MET A 24 41.19 -13.90 -5.26
C MET A 24 39.78 -14.49 -5.08
N ALA A 25 39.49 -15.65 -5.70
CA ALA A 25 38.21 -16.36 -5.60
C ALA A 25 38.23 -17.51 -4.56
N GLY A 26 39.30 -17.59 -3.76
CA GLY A 26 39.52 -18.63 -2.77
C GLY A 26 38.58 -18.49 -1.58
N SER A 27 37.51 -19.29 -1.59
CA SER A 27 36.77 -19.74 -0.40
C SER A 27 36.27 -18.68 0.59
N GLY A 28 36.01 -17.47 0.12
CA GLY A 28 35.17 -16.54 0.87
C GLY A 28 33.75 -17.10 0.89
N LYS A 29 33.26 -17.55 2.05
CA LYS A 29 31.80 -17.60 2.27
C LYS A 29 31.26 -16.26 1.78
N VAL A 30 30.36 -16.28 0.80
CA VAL A 30 29.57 -15.10 0.45
C VAL A 30 28.72 -14.82 1.67
N HIS A 31 29.26 -14.02 2.59
CA HIS A 31 28.49 -13.40 3.63
C HIS A 31 27.65 -12.36 2.93
N TYR A 32 26.40 -12.71 2.62
CA TYR A 32 25.34 -11.72 2.68
C TYR A 32 25.52 -11.02 4.03
N LEU A 33 25.89 -9.75 4.03
CA LEU A 33 25.81 -8.96 5.25
C LEU A 33 24.31 -8.69 5.45
N PRO A 34 23.62 -9.29 6.45
CA PRO A 34 22.44 -8.65 6.94
C PRO A 34 22.95 -7.40 7.66
N TYR A 35 22.80 -6.22 7.08
CA TYR A 35 22.80 -5.01 7.92
C TYR A 35 21.49 -4.98 8.72
N TYR A 36 21.41 -5.89 9.68
CA TYR A 36 20.75 -5.69 10.95
C TYR A 36 21.90 -5.67 11.97
N LEU A 37 22.38 -4.48 12.31
CA LEU A 37 23.06 -4.31 13.58
C LEU A 37 21.96 -4.05 14.62
N PRO A 38 21.68 -4.98 15.55
CA PRO A 38 21.00 -4.59 16.77
C PRO A 38 21.96 -3.65 17.51
N CYS A 39 21.50 -2.45 17.81
CA CYS A 39 22.21 -1.53 18.69
C CYS A 39 22.49 -2.26 20.03
N PRO A 40 23.75 -2.42 20.49
CA PRO A 40 24.06 -3.17 21.71
C PRO A 40 23.54 -2.50 22.99
N GLU A 41 23.08 -1.26 22.91
CA GLU A 41 22.61 -0.48 24.06
C GLU A 41 21.12 -0.71 24.40
N ILE A 42 20.37 -1.41 23.54
CA ILE A 42 18.93 -1.67 23.76
C ILE A 42 18.67 -2.87 24.70
N PHE A 43 19.65 -3.74 24.93
CA PHE A 43 19.50 -4.92 25.78
C PHE A 43 19.59 -4.67 27.29
N SER A 44 19.66 -3.41 27.74
CA SER A 44 19.61 -3.05 29.16
C SER A 44 18.43 -2.15 29.55
N MET A 45 17.38 -2.08 28.72
CA MET A 45 16.10 -1.58 29.22
C MET A 45 15.41 -2.71 30.00
N LYS A 46 15.48 -2.65 31.33
CA LYS A 46 14.48 -3.30 32.19
C LYS A 46 13.12 -2.79 31.73
N LEU A 47 12.38 -3.62 31.00
CA LEU A 47 10.96 -3.39 30.72
C LEU A 47 10.26 -3.30 32.07
N GLN A 48 9.99 -2.08 32.52
CA GLN A 48 9.01 -1.86 33.56
C GLN A 48 7.67 -2.22 32.94
N TYR A 49 7.20 -3.42 33.25
CA TYR A 49 5.86 -3.87 32.94
C TYR A 49 4.90 -3.00 33.78
N THR A 50 4.47 -1.89 33.21
CA THR A 50 3.31 -1.15 33.74
C THR A 50 2.13 -2.08 33.59
N GLU A 51 1.41 -2.38 34.69
CA GLU A 51 0.18 -3.17 34.65
C GLU A 51 -0.71 -2.70 33.49
N GLU A 52 -0.89 -3.55 32.47
CA GLU A 52 -1.83 -3.30 31.41
C GLU A 52 -3.22 -3.21 32.04
N LYS A 53 -3.82 -2.03 32.00
CA LYS A 53 -5.22 -1.86 32.34
C LYS A 53 -6.00 -2.82 31.43
N LEU A 54 -6.60 -3.87 31.98
CA LEU A 54 -7.41 -4.83 31.23
C LEU A 54 -8.50 -4.07 30.46
N ILE A 55 -8.28 -3.86 29.16
CA ILE A 55 -9.31 -3.32 28.27
C ILE A 55 -10.24 -4.50 28.00
N GLN A 56 -11.46 -4.44 28.55
CA GLN A 56 -12.48 -5.41 28.19
C GLN A 56 -12.84 -5.20 26.72
N LEU A 57 -12.28 -6.04 25.86
CA LEU A 57 -12.64 -6.13 24.45
C LEU A 57 -13.98 -6.87 24.35
N PHE A 58 -14.91 -6.30 23.59
CA PHE A 58 -16.30 -6.78 23.44
C PHE A 58 -17.11 -6.70 24.75
N PRO A 59 -17.71 -5.54 25.08
CA PRO A 59 -18.75 -5.49 26.09
C PRO A 59 -19.90 -6.44 25.73
N GLN A 60 -20.81 -6.72 26.67
CA GLN A 60 -21.98 -7.54 26.40
C GLN A 60 -22.86 -6.85 25.33
N LEU A 61 -22.83 -7.39 24.11
CA LEU A 61 -23.58 -6.89 22.97
C LEU A 61 -24.76 -7.81 22.65
N PHE A 62 -25.89 -7.20 22.28
CA PHE A 62 -27.03 -7.92 21.74
C PHE A 62 -27.03 -7.79 20.22
N TYR A 63 -26.61 -8.85 19.52
CA TYR A 63 -26.54 -8.90 18.06
C TYR A 63 -27.18 -10.19 17.51
N GLN A 64 -27.50 -10.19 16.21
CA GLN A 64 -28.07 -11.37 15.58
C GLN A 64 -27.07 -12.54 15.57
N GLN A 65 -27.49 -13.71 16.04
CA GLN A 65 -26.66 -14.90 16.06
C GLN A 65 -26.13 -15.23 14.64
N PRO A 66 -24.81 -15.37 14.45
CA PRO A 66 -24.24 -15.86 13.21
C PRO A 66 -24.77 -17.26 12.89
N ARG A 67 -25.28 -17.46 11.67
CA ARG A 67 -25.82 -18.74 11.21
C ARG A 67 -24.81 -19.46 10.33
N VAL A 68 -24.17 -20.51 10.86
CA VAL A 68 -23.10 -21.28 10.18
C VAL A 68 -23.54 -21.82 8.81
N LEU A 69 -24.79 -22.28 8.69
CA LEU A 69 -25.33 -22.87 7.45
C LEU A 69 -26.10 -21.85 6.59
N ALA A 70 -26.00 -20.54 6.86
CA ALA A 70 -26.70 -19.50 6.10
C ALA A 70 -25.75 -18.32 5.80
N PRO A 71 -24.89 -18.44 4.77
CA PRO A 71 -23.96 -17.37 4.41
C PRO A 71 -24.71 -16.10 3.97
N LYS A 72 -24.22 -14.93 4.41
CA LYS A 72 -24.80 -13.61 4.10
C LYS A 72 -24.59 -13.18 2.64
N ARG A 73 -23.53 -13.69 2.01
CA ARG A 73 -23.17 -13.49 0.60
C ARG A 73 -22.97 -14.85 -0.05
N GLN A 74 -23.65 -15.08 -1.16
CA GLN A 74 -23.55 -16.30 -2.00
C GLN A 74 -23.14 -15.97 -3.44
N ASP A 75 -23.10 -14.68 -3.76
CA ASP A 75 -22.86 -14.07 -5.06
C ASP A 75 -21.40 -13.66 -5.27
N VAL A 76 -20.58 -13.66 -4.21
CA VAL A 76 -19.18 -13.21 -4.23
C VAL A 76 -18.28 -14.07 -3.34
N LEU A 77 -16.98 -14.08 -3.64
CA LEU A 77 -15.96 -14.63 -2.76
C LEU A 77 -15.77 -13.69 -1.56
N THR A 78 -15.83 -14.26 -0.34
CA THR A 78 -15.74 -13.50 0.93
C THR A 78 -14.48 -13.78 1.73
N VAL A 79 -13.70 -14.79 1.34
CA VAL A 79 -12.40 -15.13 1.94
C VAL A 79 -11.47 -15.61 0.83
N THR A 80 -10.21 -15.17 0.86
CA THR A 80 -9.20 -15.56 -0.12
C THR A 80 -8.70 -16.99 0.16
N PRO A 81 -8.01 -17.64 -0.81
CA PRO A 81 -7.38 -18.94 -0.57
C PRO A 81 -6.31 -18.95 0.54
N TRP A 82 -5.78 -17.79 0.93
CA TRP A 82 -4.85 -17.63 2.07
C TRP A 82 -5.53 -17.14 3.35
N LEU A 83 -6.86 -17.27 3.44
CA LEU A 83 -7.68 -16.98 4.63
C LEU A 83 -7.80 -15.49 5.01
N ALA A 84 -7.47 -14.56 4.11
CA ALA A 84 -7.78 -13.14 4.33
C ALA A 84 -9.26 -12.85 3.98
N PRO A 85 -9.99 -12.08 4.80
CA PRO A 85 -11.34 -11.66 4.46
C PRO A 85 -11.34 -10.70 3.25
N ILE A 86 -12.30 -10.89 2.36
CA ILE A 86 -12.68 -9.91 1.35
C ILE A 86 -13.87 -9.12 1.90
N VAL A 87 -13.67 -7.83 2.17
CA VAL A 87 -14.65 -6.98 2.84
C VAL A 87 -15.72 -6.55 1.86
N TRP A 88 -16.93 -7.06 2.07
CA TRP A 88 -18.13 -6.72 1.32
C TRP A 88 -19.24 -6.26 2.27
N GLU A 89 -20.16 -5.44 1.79
CA GLU A 89 -21.40 -5.13 2.50
C GLU A 89 -22.14 -6.44 2.84
N GLY A 90 -22.48 -6.57 4.13
CA GLY A 90 -23.08 -7.77 4.72
C GLY A 90 -22.12 -8.84 5.24
N THR A 91 -20.79 -8.68 5.13
CA THR A 91 -19.80 -9.66 5.67
C THR A 91 -19.25 -9.28 7.05
N PHE A 92 -19.69 -8.16 7.61
CA PHE A 92 -19.23 -7.66 8.90
C PHE A 92 -20.38 -6.99 9.65
N ASP A 93 -20.24 -6.88 10.98
CA ASP A 93 -21.14 -6.13 11.83
C ASP A 93 -20.39 -4.89 12.37
N PRO A 94 -20.81 -3.67 11.99
CA PRO A 94 -20.09 -2.46 12.37
C PRO A 94 -20.13 -2.19 13.88
N GLU A 95 -21.19 -2.59 14.59
CA GLU A 95 -21.32 -2.35 16.03
C GLU A 95 -20.37 -3.25 16.82
N ILE A 96 -20.27 -4.52 16.43
CA ILE A 96 -19.30 -5.47 17.02
C ILE A 96 -17.88 -4.94 16.83
N LEU A 97 -17.53 -4.51 15.62
CA LEU A 97 -16.20 -3.99 15.32
C LEU A 97 -15.91 -2.69 16.09
N ASP A 98 -16.85 -1.74 16.12
CA ASP A 98 -16.69 -0.52 16.89
C ASP A 98 -16.48 -0.82 18.38
N SER A 99 -17.19 -1.79 18.94
CA SER A 99 -17.05 -2.20 20.35
C SER A 99 -15.64 -2.72 20.69
N ALA A 100 -14.96 -3.33 19.72
CA ALA A 100 -13.61 -3.85 19.88
C ALA A 100 -12.55 -2.76 19.66
N TYR A 101 -12.73 -1.93 18.64
CA TYR A 101 -11.71 -0.98 18.20
C TYR A 101 -11.79 0.39 18.91
N ARG A 102 -12.97 0.84 19.35
CA ARG A 102 -13.09 2.14 20.05
C ARG A 102 -12.30 2.18 21.37
N PRO A 103 -12.31 1.15 22.23
CA PRO A 103 -11.53 1.15 23.47
C PRO A 103 -10.02 1.26 23.24
N LEU A 104 -9.52 0.82 22.07
CA LEU A 104 -8.11 0.90 21.71
C LEU A 104 -7.63 2.34 21.42
N ASN A 105 -8.56 3.31 21.30
CA ASN A 105 -8.27 4.72 21.08
C ASN A 105 -7.30 4.97 19.90
N LEU A 106 -7.51 4.20 18.81
CA LEU A 106 -6.65 4.25 17.63
C LEU A 106 -6.70 5.61 16.95
N THR A 107 -5.53 6.05 16.47
CA THR A 107 -5.36 7.16 15.54
C THR A 107 -4.97 6.61 14.17
N ILE A 108 -5.74 6.96 13.16
CA ILE A 108 -5.57 6.47 11.79
C ILE A 108 -5.05 7.61 10.92
N GLY A 109 -3.99 7.35 10.16
CA GLY A 109 -3.48 8.27 9.16
C GLY A 109 -4.17 8.08 7.82
N VAL A 110 -4.31 9.17 7.07
CA VAL A 110 -4.69 9.15 5.66
C VAL A 110 -3.66 9.95 4.88
N THR A 111 -2.97 9.34 3.92
CA THR A 111 -2.14 10.07 2.96
C THR A 111 -2.88 10.24 1.65
N ALA A 112 -2.88 11.45 1.10
CA ALA A 112 -3.39 11.71 -0.24
C ALA A 112 -2.54 12.79 -0.94
N PHE A 113 -2.39 12.70 -2.26
CA PHE A 113 -1.54 13.58 -3.05
C PHE A 113 -2.35 14.59 -3.84
N ALA A 114 -2.17 15.87 -3.54
CA ALA A 114 -2.84 17.01 -4.16
C ALA A 114 -1.80 17.95 -4.79
N VAL A 115 -1.22 17.52 -5.92
CA VAL A 115 -0.17 18.27 -6.63
C VAL A 115 -0.76 19.00 -7.84
N GLY A 116 -0.38 20.27 -8.04
CA GLY A 116 -0.84 21.10 -9.14
C GLY A 116 -2.37 21.28 -9.12
N LYS A 117 -3.04 20.95 -10.23
CA LYS A 117 -4.49 21.13 -10.37
C LYS A 117 -5.31 20.17 -9.50
N TYR A 118 -4.72 19.12 -8.94
CA TYR A 118 -5.41 18.17 -8.05
C TYR A 118 -5.77 18.77 -6.69
N THR A 119 -5.18 19.91 -6.32
CA THR A 119 -5.58 20.70 -5.13
C THR A 119 -7.08 21.02 -5.09
N ARG A 120 -7.73 21.13 -6.26
CA ARG A 120 -9.19 21.36 -6.37
C ARG A 120 -10.04 20.25 -5.75
N PHE A 121 -9.51 19.02 -5.65
CA PHE A 121 -10.27 17.88 -5.13
C PHE A 121 -10.24 17.78 -3.60
N VAL A 122 -9.27 18.44 -2.95
CA VAL A 122 -9.04 18.32 -1.49
C VAL A 122 -10.29 18.64 -0.68
N ARG A 123 -11.00 19.72 -1.03
CA ARG A 123 -12.21 20.13 -0.30
C ARG A 123 -13.27 19.03 -0.33
N ARG A 124 -13.58 18.50 -1.51
CA ARG A 124 -14.62 17.48 -1.68
C ARG A 124 -14.22 16.16 -1.02
N PHE A 125 -12.94 15.78 -1.13
CA PHE A 125 -12.38 14.63 -0.44
C PHE A 125 -12.54 14.75 1.07
N LEU A 126 -12.11 15.85 1.69
CA LEU A 126 -12.19 16.06 3.13
C LEU A 126 -13.64 16.15 3.64
N GLU A 127 -14.49 16.92 2.96
CA GLU A 127 -15.90 17.06 3.37
C GLU A 127 -16.65 15.72 3.35
N SER A 128 -16.35 14.85 2.38
CA SER A 128 -16.93 13.52 2.32
C SER A 128 -16.30 12.55 3.33
N ALA A 129 -14.98 12.61 3.53
CA ALA A 129 -14.29 11.83 4.55
C ALA A 129 -14.82 12.14 5.95
N GLU A 130 -15.08 13.40 6.27
CA GLU A 130 -15.66 13.79 7.57
C GLU A 130 -17.10 13.29 7.77
N ARG A 131 -17.82 12.90 6.71
CA ARG A 131 -19.15 12.28 6.82
C ARG A 131 -19.07 10.78 7.05
N HIS A 132 -18.11 10.12 6.42
CA HIS A 132 -18.14 8.67 6.22
C HIS A 132 -16.92 7.91 6.73
N PHE A 133 -15.73 8.50 6.71
CA PHE A 133 -14.47 7.82 6.98
C PHE A 133 -14.15 7.77 8.48
N LEU A 134 -14.14 6.54 9.02
CA LEU A 134 -13.81 6.18 10.40
C LEU A 134 -14.44 7.15 11.39
N ARG A 135 -15.76 7.30 11.31
CA ARG A 135 -16.51 8.25 12.14
C ARG A 135 -16.42 7.85 13.62
N GLY A 136 -15.94 8.79 14.43
CA GLY A 136 -15.73 8.56 15.87
C GLY A 136 -14.34 8.03 16.21
N TYR A 137 -13.47 7.84 15.22
CA TYR A 137 -12.05 7.58 15.42
C TYR A 137 -11.24 8.86 15.23
N ARG A 138 -10.04 8.85 15.82
CA ARG A 138 -9.04 9.89 15.64
C ARG A 138 -8.39 9.73 14.27
N VAL A 139 -8.27 10.81 13.50
CA VAL A 139 -7.72 10.75 12.13
C VAL A 139 -6.77 11.90 11.84
N ASN A 140 -5.60 11.60 11.30
CA ASN A 140 -4.67 12.59 10.78
C ASN A 140 -4.65 12.51 9.25
N TYR A 141 -5.11 13.57 8.58
CA TYR A 141 -5.00 13.72 7.13
C TYR A 141 -3.67 14.36 6.76
N TYR A 142 -2.81 13.62 6.09
CA TYR A 142 -1.53 14.05 5.54
C TYR A 142 -1.70 14.33 4.04
N ILE A 143 -1.95 15.59 3.69
CA ILE A 143 -2.14 15.99 2.29
C ILE A 143 -0.82 16.45 1.71
N PHE A 144 -0.24 15.61 0.85
CA PHE A 144 1.00 15.91 0.12
C PHE A 144 0.70 16.90 -0.99
N THR A 145 1.29 18.10 -0.94
CA THR A 145 0.98 19.16 -1.90
C THR A 145 2.17 20.07 -2.17
N ASP A 146 2.24 20.57 -3.41
CA ASP A 146 3.17 21.61 -3.86
C ASP A 146 2.66 23.02 -3.50
N SER A 147 1.44 23.14 -2.95
CA SER A 147 0.84 24.41 -2.53
C SER A 147 0.17 24.30 -1.14
N PRO A 148 0.95 24.20 -0.04
CA PRO A 148 0.39 24.05 1.31
C PRO A 148 -0.62 25.14 1.69
N GLN A 149 -0.40 26.38 1.23
CA GLN A 149 -1.27 27.52 1.50
C GLN A 149 -2.62 27.45 0.76
N SER A 150 -2.74 26.63 -0.29
CA SER A 150 -3.99 26.48 -1.05
C SER A 150 -4.92 25.43 -0.48
N LEU A 151 -4.55 24.73 0.60
CA LEU A 151 -5.42 23.75 1.22
C LEU A 151 -6.65 24.46 1.83
N PRO A 152 -7.86 23.92 1.61
CA PRO A 152 -9.07 24.54 2.10
C PRO A 152 -9.10 24.50 3.64
N GLN A 153 -9.68 25.54 4.25
CA GLN A 153 -10.09 25.46 5.64
C GLN A 153 -11.26 24.47 5.75
N ALA A 154 -10.97 23.27 6.27
CA ALA A 154 -11.96 22.23 6.48
C ALA A 154 -12.40 22.19 7.95
N ARG A 155 -13.71 22.15 8.19
CA ARG A 155 -14.26 21.92 9.53
C ARG A 155 -14.16 20.43 9.86
N LEU A 156 -13.17 20.06 10.66
CA LEU A 156 -12.95 18.68 11.09
C LEU A 156 -13.67 18.39 12.41
N ARG A 157 -14.10 17.14 12.58
CA ARG A 157 -14.64 16.64 13.85
C ARG A 157 -13.56 16.58 14.93
N PRO A 158 -13.93 16.55 16.22
CA PRO A 158 -12.99 16.39 17.32
C PRO A 158 -12.06 15.17 17.15
N GLY A 159 -10.79 15.33 17.53
CA GLY A 159 -9.78 14.27 17.42
C GLY A 159 -9.23 14.07 16.00
N ARG A 160 -9.54 14.97 15.07
CA ARG A 160 -9.09 14.88 13.67
C ARG A 160 -8.33 16.12 13.25
N ARG A 161 -7.28 15.93 12.43
CA ARG A 161 -6.33 16.98 12.04
C ARG A 161 -6.06 16.93 10.55
N LEU A 162 -5.88 18.10 9.94
CA LEU A 162 -5.39 18.27 8.57
C LEU A 162 -3.98 18.83 8.62
N LEU A 163 -3.05 18.13 7.99
CA LEU A 163 -1.63 18.45 7.95
C LEU A 163 -1.20 18.53 6.49
N ALA A 164 -0.71 19.71 6.09
CA ALA A 164 -0.07 19.87 4.80
C ALA A 164 1.33 19.24 4.85
N VAL A 165 1.65 18.37 3.89
CA VAL A 165 2.99 17.81 3.73
C VAL A 165 3.58 18.39 2.44
N PRO A 166 4.54 19.34 2.53
CA PRO A 166 5.15 19.92 1.35
C PRO A 166 5.80 18.83 0.48
N THR A 167 5.52 18.85 -0.82
CA THR A 167 6.16 17.98 -1.81
C THR A 167 6.55 18.77 -3.05
N HIS A 168 7.50 18.26 -3.82
CA HIS A 168 7.93 18.90 -5.05
C HIS A 168 6.93 18.66 -6.19
N LYS A 169 6.70 19.70 -7.01
CA LYS A 169 6.02 19.55 -8.29
C LYS A 169 7.00 18.99 -9.32
N TYR A 170 6.66 17.85 -9.92
CA TYR A 170 7.42 17.27 -11.03
C TYR A 170 6.76 17.64 -12.38
N SER A 171 7.53 17.57 -13.46
CA SER A 171 7.08 17.96 -14.80
C SER A 171 6.11 16.98 -15.46
N SER A 172 6.04 15.73 -14.96
CA SER A 172 5.20 14.66 -15.50
C SER A 172 4.33 14.03 -14.40
N TRP A 173 3.07 13.74 -14.72
CA TRP A 173 2.15 13.06 -13.81
C TRP A 173 2.62 11.63 -13.45
N GLN A 174 3.31 10.95 -14.36
CA GLN A 174 3.91 9.64 -14.10
C GLN A 174 5.00 9.74 -13.02
N GLU A 175 5.83 10.78 -13.07
CA GLU A 175 6.85 10.98 -12.03
C GLU A 175 6.21 11.28 -10.67
N ILE A 176 5.15 12.09 -10.63
CA ILE A 176 4.39 12.32 -9.40
C ILE A 176 3.87 10.99 -8.83
N SER A 177 3.31 10.13 -9.69
CA SER A 177 2.77 8.83 -9.31
C SER A 177 3.83 7.87 -8.75
N LEU A 178 4.98 7.77 -9.44
CA LEU A 178 6.11 6.93 -9.04
C LEU A 178 6.76 7.38 -7.73
N ARG A 179 6.71 8.69 -7.44
CA ARG A 179 7.27 9.27 -6.21
C ARG A 179 6.34 9.15 -5.01
N ARG A 180 5.07 8.74 -5.19
CA ARG A 180 4.13 8.53 -4.06
C ARG A 180 4.69 7.54 -3.04
N MET A 181 5.22 6.42 -3.52
CA MET A 181 5.82 5.38 -2.66
C MET A 181 7.01 5.91 -1.85
N GLU A 182 7.86 6.75 -2.47
CA GLU A 182 8.98 7.41 -1.80
C GLU A 182 8.51 8.38 -0.71
N ALA A 183 7.62 9.31 -1.09
CA ALA A 183 7.14 10.35 -0.20
C ALA A 183 6.39 9.77 1.01
N ILE A 184 5.58 8.73 0.81
CA ILE A 184 4.88 8.02 1.90
C ILE A 184 5.90 7.39 2.84
N ASN A 185 6.84 6.58 2.34
CA ASN A 185 7.77 5.86 3.22
C ASN A 185 8.66 6.83 4.02
N GLN A 186 9.09 7.94 3.41
CA GLN A 186 9.87 8.96 4.08
C GLN A 186 9.06 9.69 5.15
N HIS A 187 7.79 9.98 4.87
CA HIS A 187 6.91 10.63 5.84
C HIS A 187 6.60 9.71 7.02
N VAL A 188 6.39 8.41 6.78
CA VAL A 188 6.22 7.42 7.85
C VAL A 188 7.47 7.36 8.72
N ALA A 189 8.65 7.22 8.12
CA ALA A 189 9.91 7.13 8.84
C ALA A 189 10.21 8.35 9.72
N ARG A 190 9.79 9.55 9.29
CA ARG A 190 10.02 10.80 10.02
C ARG A 190 8.93 11.15 11.02
N VAL A 191 7.66 10.92 10.66
CA VAL A 191 6.50 11.50 11.33
C VAL A 191 5.47 10.43 11.71
N SER A 192 4.84 9.79 10.73
CA SER A 192 3.59 9.05 10.97
C SER A 192 3.74 7.85 11.91
N HIS A 193 4.93 7.21 11.98
CA HIS A 193 5.17 6.09 12.91
C HIS A 193 4.98 6.43 14.38
N ARG A 194 5.02 7.73 14.75
CA ARG A 194 4.79 8.19 16.12
C ARG A 194 3.38 8.71 16.35
N GLU A 195 2.62 8.96 15.29
CA GLU A 195 1.34 9.68 15.37
C GLU A 195 0.12 8.79 15.16
N VAL A 196 0.28 7.68 14.42
CA VAL A 196 -0.83 6.83 13.99
C VAL A 196 -0.47 5.35 14.12
N GLN A 197 -1.48 4.49 14.26
CA GLN A 197 -1.32 3.03 14.31
C GLN A 197 -1.57 2.38 12.94
N TYR A 198 -2.51 2.93 12.17
CA TYR A 198 -2.86 2.49 10.82
C TYR A 198 -2.71 3.65 9.84
N LEU A 199 -2.44 3.34 8.58
CA LEU A 199 -2.32 4.31 7.50
C LEU A 199 -3.09 3.83 6.28
N PHE A 200 -3.99 4.67 5.75
CA PHE A 200 -4.58 4.49 4.43
C PHE A 200 -3.95 5.47 3.44
N CYS A 201 -3.60 4.97 2.26
CA CYS A 201 -3.11 5.76 1.15
C CYS A 201 -4.19 5.80 0.08
N LEU A 202 -4.77 6.97 -0.13
CA LEU A 202 -5.97 7.18 -0.93
C LEU A 202 -5.73 8.23 -2.01
N ASP A 203 -6.29 8.02 -3.18
CA ASP A 203 -6.28 9.04 -4.23
C ASP A 203 -7.19 10.23 -3.89
N ILE A 204 -6.70 11.45 -4.14
CA ILE A 204 -7.39 12.68 -3.73
C ILE A 204 -8.60 12.99 -4.61
N ASP A 205 -8.62 12.50 -5.85
CA ASP A 205 -9.65 12.75 -6.85
C ASP A 205 -10.81 11.74 -6.76
N MET A 206 -11.12 11.36 -5.52
CA MET A 206 -12.16 10.42 -5.14
C MET A 206 -13.00 10.97 -3.97
N VAL A 207 -14.19 10.39 -3.77
CA VAL A 207 -15.21 10.90 -2.82
C VAL A 207 -15.83 9.75 -2.06
N PHE A 208 -16.02 9.95 -0.75
CA PHE A 208 -16.74 9.00 0.10
C PHE A 208 -18.25 9.21 0.01
N HIS A 209 -19.02 8.14 -0.18
CA HIS A 209 -20.48 8.20 -0.29
C HIS A 209 -21.21 7.47 0.83
N ASN A 210 -20.54 6.47 1.43
CA ASN A 210 -21.13 5.60 2.44
C ASN A 210 -20.09 5.26 3.51
N PRO A 211 -20.52 4.78 4.71
CA PRO A 211 -19.62 4.51 5.82
C PRO A 211 -18.39 3.69 5.41
N TRP A 212 -17.22 4.12 5.88
CA TRP A 212 -15.96 3.41 5.77
C TRP A 212 -15.42 3.29 7.18
N GLY A 213 -15.41 2.10 7.75
CA GLY A 213 -15.22 1.88 9.17
C GLY A 213 -14.02 0.98 9.52
N PRO A 214 -13.95 0.53 10.78
CA PRO A 214 -12.87 -0.33 11.26
C PRO A 214 -12.83 -1.71 10.57
N GLU A 215 -13.88 -2.10 9.84
CA GLU A 215 -13.89 -3.31 9.02
C GLU A 215 -12.75 -3.32 8.00
N THR A 216 -12.21 -2.16 7.61
CA THR A 216 -11.11 -2.06 6.65
C THR A 216 -9.72 -2.16 7.28
N LEU A 217 -9.59 -2.13 8.62
CA LEU A 217 -8.28 -2.15 9.30
C LEU A 217 -7.66 -3.55 9.26
N GLY A 218 -6.39 -3.64 8.91
CA GLY A 218 -5.61 -4.89 8.88
C GLY A 218 -4.12 -4.57 8.81
N ASP A 219 -3.27 -5.58 8.91
CA ASP A 219 -1.81 -5.41 8.82
C ASP A 219 -1.40 -4.89 7.45
N THR A 220 -1.89 -5.54 6.40
CA THR A 220 -1.79 -5.11 5.00
C THR A 220 -3.17 -5.15 4.35
N VAL A 221 -3.54 -4.05 3.71
CA VAL A 221 -4.85 -3.83 3.09
C VAL A 221 -4.67 -3.49 1.62
N ALA A 222 -5.29 -4.27 0.75
CA ALA A 222 -5.32 -4.04 -0.71
C ALA A 222 -6.77 -3.99 -1.19
N ALA A 223 -7.07 -3.17 -2.21
CA ALA A 223 -8.42 -3.09 -2.77
C ALA A 223 -8.47 -3.67 -4.20
N ILE A 224 -9.47 -4.50 -4.49
CA ILE A 224 -9.66 -5.09 -5.83
C ILE A 224 -10.11 -3.98 -6.79
N HIS A 225 -9.39 -3.83 -7.90
CA HIS A 225 -9.66 -2.78 -8.87
C HIS A 225 -11.03 -2.97 -9.56
N PRO A 226 -11.85 -1.91 -9.70
CA PRO A 226 -13.22 -2.01 -10.22
C PRO A 226 -13.28 -2.39 -11.72
N GLY A 227 -12.18 -2.24 -12.44
CA GLY A 227 -12.08 -2.65 -13.85
C GLY A 227 -11.82 -4.13 -14.08
N TYR A 228 -11.42 -4.90 -13.05
CA TYR A 228 -10.87 -6.24 -13.24
C TYR A 228 -11.43 -7.29 -12.25
N PHE A 229 -12.38 -6.93 -11.39
CA PHE A 229 -12.88 -7.85 -10.35
C PHE A 229 -13.72 -9.03 -10.89
N ASN A 230 -14.22 -8.94 -12.13
CA ASN A 230 -15.07 -9.94 -12.77
C ASN A 230 -14.47 -10.53 -14.06
N VAL A 231 -13.15 -10.39 -14.25
CA VAL A 231 -12.44 -10.93 -15.42
C VAL A 231 -11.35 -11.92 -14.97
N PRO A 232 -10.97 -12.88 -15.82
CA PRO A 232 -9.93 -13.83 -15.47
C PRO A 232 -8.53 -13.18 -15.52
N ARG A 233 -7.54 -13.81 -14.88
CA ARG A 233 -6.22 -13.24 -14.62
C ARG A 233 -5.40 -12.92 -15.87
N GLU A 234 -5.73 -13.57 -16.99
CA GLU A 234 -5.15 -13.35 -18.30
C GLU A 234 -5.47 -11.95 -18.83
N GLN A 235 -6.58 -11.35 -18.39
CA GLN A 235 -6.99 -9.99 -18.76
C GLN A 235 -6.45 -8.93 -17.80
N PHE A 236 -5.78 -9.32 -16.71
CA PHE A 236 -5.17 -8.37 -15.79
C PHE A 236 -4.01 -7.66 -16.48
N PRO A 237 -3.97 -6.33 -16.44
CA PRO A 237 -2.95 -5.57 -17.15
C PRO A 237 -1.69 -5.44 -16.28
N TYR A 238 -1.17 -6.57 -15.81
CA TYR A 238 0.12 -6.61 -15.13
C TYR A 238 1.25 -6.21 -16.08
N GLU A 239 2.39 -5.85 -15.50
CA GLU A 239 3.62 -5.73 -16.28
C GLU A 239 4.06 -7.12 -16.79
N ARG A 240 4.15 -7.28 -18.11
CA ARG A 240 4.46 -8.57 -18.76
C ARG A 240 5.89 -8.64 -19.31
N ARG A 241 6.65 -7.54 -19.27
CA ARG A 241 8.06 -7.54 -19.68
C ARG A 241 8.90 -8.11 -18.54
N SER A 242 9.54 -9.26 -18.78
CA SER A 242 10.39 -9.95 -17.80
C SER A 242 11.61 -9.15 -17.33
N SER A 243 11.98 -8.09 -18.06
CA SER A 243 13.03 -7.16 -17.66
C SER A 243 12.63 -6.18 -16.56
N SER A 244 11.33 -6.03 -16.28
CA SER A 244 10.83 -5.18 -15.19
C SER A 244 10.81 -5.92 -13.85
N ALA A 245 11.16 -5.21 -12.79
CA ALA A 245 10.98 -5.66 -11.41
C ALA A 245 9.50 -5.84 -11.02
N ALA A 246 8.55 -5.28 -11.79
CA ALA A 246 7.11 -5.47 -11.62
C ALA A 246 6.54 -6.67 -12.41
N PHE A 247 7.37 -7.43 -13.11
CA PHE A 247 6.93 -8.52 -13.98
C PHE A 247 6.05 -9.56 -13.26
N ILE A 248 4.91 -9.90 -13.86
CA ILE A 248 4.08 -11.05 -13.47
C ILE A 248 3.83 -11.90 -14.73
N PRO A 249 4.26 -13.18 -14.75
CA PRO A 249 4.08 -14.04 -15.91
C PRO A 249 2.59 -14.38 -16.12
N GLU A 250 2.27 -14.85 -17.32
CA GLU A 250 0.95 -15.41 -17.61
C GLU A 250 0.66 -16.61 -16.70
N GLY A 251 -0.61 -16.78 -16.33
CA GLY A 251 -1.04 -17.82 -15.38
C GLY A 251 -0.83 -17.48 -13.90
N GLU A 252 -0.03 -16.47 -13.55
CA GLU A 252 0.10 -15.98 -12.17
C GLU A 252 -0.83 -14.79 -11.85
N GLY A 253 -1.10 -14.58 -10.56
CA GLY A 253 -1.95 -13.50 -10.05
C GLY A 253 -3.24 -13.98 -9.39
N ASP A 254 -3.57 -13.42 -8.23
CA ASP A 254 -4.82 -13.71 -7.51
C ASP A 254 -5.92 -12.72 -7.89
N PHE A 255 -5.65 -11.43 -7.74
CA PHE A 255 -6.52 -10.30 -8.05
C PHE A 255 -5.69 -9.15 -8.61
N TYR A 256 -6.28 -8.34 -9.48
CA TYR A 256 -5.71 -7.05 -9.83
C TYR A 256 -6.13 -6.00 -8.80
N TYR A 257 -5.16 -5.52 -8.02
CA TYR A 257 -5.37 -4.51 -6.98
C TYR A 257 -5.17 -3.10 -7.53
N GLY A 258 -6.00 -2.15 -7.08
CA GLY A 258 -5.94 -0.75 -7.49
C GLY A 258 -5.00 0.10 -6.63
N GLY A 259 -4.13 0.88 -7.26
CA GLY A 259 -3.18 1.80 -6.62
C GLY A 259 -3.80 3.06 -6.01
N ALA A 260 -5.12 3.25 -6.19
CA ALA A 260 -5.87 4.34 -5.59
C ALA A 260 -6.23 4.09 -4.12
N VAL A 261 -6.21 2.82 -3.67
CA VAL A 261 -6.55 2.43 -2.29
C VAL A 261 -5.65 1.30 -1.83
N PHE A 262 -4.81 1.60 -0.84
CA PHE A 262 -4.11 0.60 -0.05
C PHE A 262 -3.89 1.11 1.37
N GLY A 263 -3.48 0.23 2.27
CA GLY A 263 -3.19 0.63 3.65
C GLY A 263 -2.70 -0.51 4.50
N GLY A 264 -2.74 -0.30 5.81
CA GLY A 264 -2.28 -1.30 6.76
C GLY A 264 -1.87 -0.71 8.09
N SER A 265 -1.23 -1.52 8.93
CA SER A 265 -0.47 -1.01 10.06
C SER A 265 0.68 -0.13 9.53
N VAL A 266 1.06 0.89 10.28
CA VAL A 266 2.04 1.88 9.80
C VAL A 266 3.39 1.23 9.48
N GLU A 267 3.79 0.22 10.24
CA GLU A 267 4.97 -0.60 9.98
C GLU A 267 4.89 -1.29 8.62
N LYS A 268 3.78 -2.01 8.35
CA LYS A 268 3.61 -2.75 7.11
C LYS A 268 3.48 -1.83 5.89
N VAL A 269 2.83 -0.68 6.04
CA VAL A 269 2.79 0.33 4.97
C VAL A 269 4.18 0.89 4.68
N TYR A 270 5.02 1.12 5.69
CA TYR A 270 6.41 1.52 5.48
C TYR A 270 7.22 0.46 4.71
N GLU A 271 7.15 -0.80 5.11
CA GLU A 271 7.84 -1.91 4.43
C GLU A 271 7.38 -2.06 2.97
N PHE A 272 6.06 -2.02 2.76
CA PHE A 272 5.42 -2.10 1.45
C PHE A 272 5.89 -0.97 0.52
N THR A 273 5.72 0.29 0.96
CA THR A 273 6.04 1.46 0.14
C THR A 273 7.54 1.61 -0.11
N LYS A 274 8.38 1.21 0.86
CA LYS A 274 9.84 1.12 0.68
C LYS A 274 10.20 0.09 -0.40
N THR A 275 9.61 -1.11 -0.34
CA THR A 275 9.86 -2.17 -1.34
C THR A 275 9.44 -1.73 -2.74
N CYS A 276 8.22 -1.20 -2.89
CA CYS A 276 7.74 -0.70 -4.18
C CYS A 276 8.65 0.42 -4.72
N HIS A 277 9.05 1.38 -3.87
CA HIS A 277 9.99 2.43 -4.26
C HIS A 277 11.32 1.86 -4.78
N MET A 278 11.90 0.87 -4.10
CA MET A 278 13.15 0.23 -4.55
C MET A 278 12.99 -0.48 -5.90
N THR A 279 11.87 -1.17 -6.13
CA THR A 279 11.61 -1.82 -7.44
C THR A 279 11.37 -0.81 -8.56
N ILE A 280 10.75 0.34 -8.26
CA ILE A 280 10.61 1.45 -9.21
C ILE A 280 11.98 2.03 -9.57
N LEU A 281 12.88 2.19 -8.59
CA LEU A 281 14.24 2.68 -8.84
C LEU A 281 15.05 1.68 -9.69
N ALA A 282 14.88 0.38 -9.47
CA ALA A 282 15.52 -0.65 -10.29
C ALA A 282 15.06 -0.58 -11.75
N ASP A 283 13.75 -0.45 -11.99
CA ASP A 283 13.20 -0.26 -13.33
C ASP A 283 13.74 1.02 -13.98
N LYS A 284 13.76 2.12 -13.24
CA LYS A 284 14.30 3.40 -13.72
C LYS A 284 15.78 3.28 -14.11
N ALA A 285 16.59 2.59 -13.32
CA ALA A 285 18.00 2.34 -13.63
C ALA A 285 18.18 1.51 -14.92
N ASN A 286 17.22 0.65 -15.23
CA ASN A 286 17.18 -0.16 -16.45
C ASN A 286 16.46 0.54 -17.62
N GLY A 287 16.08 1.82 -17.47
CA GLY A 287 15.35 2.56 -18.52
C GLY A 287 13.91 2.07 -18.73
N ILE A 288 13.32 1.42 -17.74
CA ILE A 288 11.97 0.85 -17.78
C ILE A 288 11.03 1.71 -16.94
N VAL A 289 9.82 1.89 -17.44
CA VAL A 289 8.67 2.36 -16.67
C VAL A 289 7.60 1.29 -16.81
N ALA A 290 7.16 0.71 -15.70
CA ALA A 290 6.14 -0.33 -15.70
C ALA A 290 4.82 0.15 -16.31
N ALA A 291 4.05 -0.77 -16.90
CA ALA A 291 2.85 -0.51 -17.69
C ALA A 291 1.85 0.43 -17.00
N TRP A 292 1.63 0.22 -15.70
CA TRP A 292 0.77 1.05 -14.84
C TRP A 292 1.54 1.66 -13.68
N GLN A 293 2.78 2.10 -13.94
CA GLN A 293 3.62 2.81 -12.98
C GLN A 293 3.68 2.06 -11.63
N GLU A 294 3.41 2.72 -10.50
CA GLU A 294 3.45 2.12 -9.17
C GLU A 294 2.37 1.04 -8.93
N GLU A 295 1.25 1.06 -9.64
CA GLU A 295 0.20 0.03 -9.53
C GLU A 295 0.73 -1.33 -9.99
N SER A 296 1.61 -1.37 -11.00
CA SER A 296 2.28 -2.60 -11.41
C SER A 296 3.20 -3.16 -10.31
N HIS A 297 3.99 -2.30 -9.66
CA HIS A 297 4.87 -2.72 -8.55
C HIS A 297 4.08 -3.14 -7.31
N LEU A 298 2.95 -2.48 -7.03
CA LEU A 298 2.02 -2.86 -5.97
C LEU A 298 1.47 -4.26 -6.20
N ASN A 299 1.01 -4.57 -7.42
CA ASN A 299 0.48 -5.88 -7.75
C ASN A 299 1.56 -6.97 -7.65
N ARG A 300 2.78 -6.69 -8.10
CA ARG A 300 3.93 -7.60 -7.91
C ARG A 300 4.24 -7.84 -6.44
N HIS A 301 4.15 -6.81 -5.61
CA HIS A 301 4.33 -6.95 -4.17
C HIS A 301 3.26 -7.88 -3.58
N PHE A 302 1.97 -7.63 -3.82
CA PHE A 302 0.90 -8.44 -3.24
C PHE A 302 0.82 -9.88 -3.77
N LEU A 303 1.43 -10.15 -4.92
CA LEU A 303 1.62 -11.52 -5.39
C LEU A 303 2.52 -12.34 -4.45
N SER A 304 3.59 -11.72 -3.92
CA SER A 304 4.58 -12.37 -3.05
C SER A 304 4.30 -12.16 -1.55
N HIS A 305 3.63 -11.07 -1.19
CA HIS A 305 3.28 -10.70 0.18
C HIS A 305 1.77 -10.55 0.26
N LYS A 306 1.07 -11.65 0.56
CA LYS A 306 -0.40 -11.68 0.50
C LYS A 306 -1.01 -10.67 1.48
N PRO A 307 -2.00 -9.85 1.06
CA PRO A 307 -2.64 -8.90 1.96
C PRO A 307 -3.44 -9.64 3.04
N SER A 308 -3.34 -9.17 4.29
CA SER A 308 -4.11 -9.71 5.42
C SER A 308 -5.61 -9.39 5.32
N LYS A 309 -5.96 -8.38 4.51
CA LYS A 309 -7.32 -7.93 4.28
C LYS A 309 -7.47 -7.41 2.85
N VAL A 310 -8.51 -7.84 2.17
CA VAL A 310 -8.81 -7.41 0.81
C VAL A 310 -10.11 -6.62 0.82
N LEU A 311 -10.12 -5.42 0.26
CA LEU A 311 -11.34 -4.64 0.09
C LEU A 311 -11.96 -4.96 -1.25
N SER A 312 -13.28 -5.15 -1.26
CA SER A 312 -14.03 -5.31 -2.51
C SER A 312 -14.05 -3.98 -3.31
N PRO A 313 -14.47 -4.01 -4.58
CA PRO A 313 -14.65 -2.81 -5.38
C PRO A 313 -15.64 -1.78 -4.79
N GLU A 314 -16.43 -2.14 -3.76
CA GLU A 314 -17.24 -1.18 -3.00
C GLU A 314 -16.40 -0.05 -2.39
N TYR A 315 -15.12 -0.30 -2.11
CA TYR A 315 -14.17 0.64 -1.52
C TYR A 315 -13.29 1.37 -2.56
N ILE A 316 -13.44 1.05 -3.84
CA ILE A 316 -12.75 1.71 -4.95
C ILE A 316 -13.60 1.51 -6.20
N TRP A 317 -14.46 2.48 -6.51
CA TRP A 317 -15.35 2.40 -7.66
C TRP A 317 -15.09 3.49 -8.69
N ASP A 318 -15.49 3.22 -9.93
CA ASP A 318 -15.50 4.19 -11.01
C ASP A 318 -16.94 4.66 -11.24
N ASP A 319 -17.24 5.92 -10.90
CA ASP A 319 -18.60 6.48 -11.02
C ASP A 319 -19.10 6.56 -12.47
N GLU A 320 -18.21 6.43 -13.46
CA GLU A 320 -18.61 6.35 -14.87
C GLU A 320 -19.08 4.94 -15.28
N LYS A 321 -18.87 3.93 -14.43
CA LYS A 321 -19.28 2.54 -14.69
C LYS A 321 -20.64 2.20 -14.08
N PRO A 322 -21.45 1.37 -14.75
CA PRO A 322 -22.71 0.88 -14.18
C PRO A 322 -22.42 0.05 -12.93
N LYS A 323 -23.24 0.20 -11.89
CA LYS A 323 -23.14 -0.57 -10.65
C LYS A 323 -23.83 -1.94 -10.82
N PRO A 324 -23.09 -3.06 -10.88
CA PRO A 324 -23.69 -4.38 -11.01
C PRO A 324 -24.29 -4.84 -9.66
N PRO A 325 -25.17 -5.86 -9.64
CA PRO A 325 -25.93 -6.24 -8.45
C PRO A 325 -25.05 -6.74 -7.28
N GLU A 326 -23.86 -7.26 -7.55
CA GLU A 326 -22.90 -7.72 -6.54
C GLU A 326 -22.31 -6.56 -5.73
N ILE A 327 -22.25 -5.36 -6.31
CA ILE A 327 -21.87 -4.13 -5.63
C ILE A 327 -23.11 -3.58 -4.94
N ARG A 328 -23.28 -3.90 -3.65
CA ARG A 328 -24.45 -3.46 -2.91
C ARG A 328 -24.33 -1.98 -2.56
N LEU A 329 -23.13 -1.56 -2.15
CA LEU A 329 -22.89 -0.21 -1.66
C LEU A 329 -21.58 0.38 -2.21
N ILE A 330 -21.64 1.51 -2.89
CA ILE A 330 -20.42 2.24 -3.28
C ILE A 330 -20.01 3.14 -2.12
N ARG A 331 -18.84 2.92 -1.53
CA ARG A 331 -18.32 3.69 -0.39
C ARG A 331 -17.36 4.77 -0.81
N PHE A 332 -16.55 4.53 -1.84
CA PHE A 332 -15.53 5.46 -2.30
C PHE A 332 -15.33 5.34 -3.82
N SER A 333 -15.44 6.45 -4.54
CA SER A 333 -15.39 6.41 -6.01
C SER A 333 -14.79 7.65 -6.65
N THR A 334 -14.43 7.52 -7.93
CA THR A 334 -13.76 8.55 -8.73
C THR A 334 -14.63 9.79 -8.94
N VAL A 335 -14.01 10.97 -8.89
CA VAL A 335 -14.64 12.20 -9.38
C VAL A 335 -14.48 12.27 -10.89
N LYS A 336 -15.60 12.50 -11.59
CA LYS A 336 -15.61 12.84 -13.02
C LYS A 336 -14.70 14.04 -13.29
N LYS A 337 -13.74 13.86 -14.19
CA LYS A 337 -12.69 14.85 -14.46
C LYS A 337 -12.17 14.71 -15.89
N ASN A 338 -11.67 15.80 -16.44
CA ASN A 338 -10.96 15.78 -17.72
C ASN A 338 -9.46 15.51 -17.45
N TYR A 339 -8.99 14.30 -17.77
CA TYR A 339 -7.59 13.91 -17.55
C TYR A 339 -6.57 14.83 -18.24
N LYS A 340 -6.87 15.32 -19.45
CA LYS A 340 -5.97 16.27 -20.15
C LYS A 340 -5.89 17.61 -19.43
N GLU A 341 -6.98 18.04 -18.80
CA GLU A 341 -7.00 19.31 -18.08
C GLU A 341 -6.24 19.23 -16.75
N VAL A 342 -6.44 18.17 -15.97
CA VAL A 342 -5.91 18.08 -14.61
C VAL A 342 -4.45 17.61 -14.55
N ARG A 343 -3.97 16.90 -15.59
CA ARG A 343 -2.59 16.39 -15.66
C ARG A 343 -1.58 17.36 -16.29
N ASN A 344 -2.04 18.45 -16.90
CA ASN A 344 -1.19 19.45 -17.58
C ASN A 344 -1.21 20.80 -16.88
#